data_AF-A0A9D9LBC6-F1
#
_entry.id   AF-A0A9D9LBC6-F1
#
_cell.length_a   1.000
_cell.length_b   1.000
_cell.length_c   1.000
_cell.angle_alpha   90.00
_cell.angle_beta   90.00
_cell.angle_gamma   90.00
#
_symmetry.space_group_name_H-M   'P 1'
#
loop_
_entity.id
_entity.type
_entity.pdbx_description
1 polymer ?
#
loop_
_entity_poly.entity_id
_entity_poly.type
_entity_poly.pdbx_seq_one_letter_code
_entity_poly.pdbx_strand_id
1 'polypeptide(L)'
;MESEKQALPIDELSGAFRVAMASPGLAVLTAPTGSGKSTRIPPWLLSCLPADGGQVLVLQPRRLAARMLAERVATEFGEDCGQTVGFQTRYER
;
A
#
# COMPACT_ATOMS: atom_id res chain seq x y z
N MET A 1 16.81 13.96 -1.60
CA MET A 1 16.70 13.71 -3.05
C MET A 1 15.32 13.13 -3.28
N GLU A 2 14.39 13.95 -3.77
CA GLU A 2 13.06 13.47 -4.17
C GLU A 2 13.26 12.47 -5.30
N SER A 3 13.15 11.19 -4.97
CA SER A 3 13.15 10.14 -5.98
C SER A 3 11.89 10.37 -6.81
N GLU A 4 12.04 10.78 -8.07
CA GLU A 4 10.91 10.91 -9.01
C GLU A 4 10.09 9.62 -8.96
N LYS A 5 8.88 9.70 -8.39
CA LYS A 5 7.96 8.57 -8.34
C LYS A 5 7.56 8.29 -9.78
N GLN A 6 8.07 7.18 -10.33
CA GLN A 6 7.60 6.66 -11.61
C GLN A 6 6.08 6.57 -11.59
N ALA A 7 5.44 7.18 -12.59
CA ALA A 7 4.01 7.07 -12.82
C ALA A 7 3.65 5.61 -13.10
N LEU A 8 2.66 5.09 -12.37
CA LEU A 8 2.14 3.74 -12.53
C LEU A 8 0.69 3.80 -13.04
N PRO A 9 0.22 2.81 -13.82
CA PRO A 9 -1.14 2.80 -14.34
C PRO A 9 -2.24 2.96 -13.27
N ILE A 10 -1.97 2.51 -12.04
CA ILE A 10 -2.92 2.67 -10.93
C ILE A 10 -3.15 4.13 -10.53
N ASP A 11 -2.22 5.03 -10.80
CA ASP A 11 -2.27 6.44 -10.36
C ASP A 11 -3.47 7.19 -10.99
N GLU A 12 -3.92 6.75 -12.16
CA GLU A 12 -5.14 7.23 -12.84
C GLU A 12 -6.42 7.00 -12.01
N LEU A 13 -6.43 6.00 -11.11
CA LEU A 13 -7.57 5.69 -10.26
C LEU A 13 -7.61 6.49 -8.95
N SER A 14 -6.64 7.37 -8.70
CA SER A 14 -6.54 8.13 -7.44
C SER A 14 -7.79 8.97 -7.14
N GLY A 15 -8.45 9.54 -8.16
CA GLY A 15 -9.70 10.28 -8.00
C GLY A 15 -10.86 9.38 -7.54
N ALA A 16 -11.09 8.28 -8.24
CA ALA A 16 -12.13 7.30 -7.90
C ALA A 16 -11.88 6.68 -6.51
N PHE A 17 -10.62 6.42 -6.17
CA PHE A 17 -10.20 5.96 -4.85
C PHE A 17 -10.63 6.94 -3.75
N ARG A 18 -10.34 8.24 -3.89
CA ARG A 18 -10.71 9.26 -2.89
C ARG A 18 -12.22 9.33 -2.67
N VAL A 19 -12.99 9.25 -3.75
CA VAL A 19 -14.46 9.23 -3.67
C VAL A 19 -14.95 7.99 -2.91
N ALA A 20 -14.39 6.81 -3.21
CA ALA A 20 -14.76 5.57 -2.54
C ALA A 20 -14.42 5.58 -1.04
N MET A 21 -13.28 6.18 -0.65
CA MET A 21 -12.85 6.25 0.75
C MET A 21 -13.61 7.30 1.58
N ALA A 22 -14.35 8.21 0.95
CA ALA A 22 -15.16 9.21 1.65
C ALA A 22 -16.44 8.64 2.27
N SER A 23 -16.78 7.38 1.99
CA SER A 23 -17.98 6.71 2.51
C SER A 23 -17.60 5.43 3.27
N PRO A 24 -18.28 5.13 4.38
CA PRO A 24 -18.07 3.86 5.09
C PRO A 24 -18.54 2.70 4.22
N GLY A 25 -17.80 1.58 4.24
CA GLY A 25 -18.21 0.35 3.55
C GLY A 25 -17.04 -0.42 2.95
N LEU A 26 -17.35 -1.17 1.89
CA LEU A 26 -16.41 -2.02 1.16
C LEU A 26 -16.30 -1.53 -0.30
N ALA A 27 -15.07 -1.40 -0.78
CA ALA A 27 -14.76 -1.08 -2.17
C ALA A 27 -14.03 -2.26 -2.84
N VAL A 28 -14.33 -2.50 -4.10
CA VAL A 28 -13.61 -3.47 -4.94
C VAL A 28 -12.85 -2.71 -6.01
N LEU A 29 -11.53 -2.89 -6.03
CA LEU A 29 -10.65 -2.32 -7.05
C LEU A 29 -10.13 -3.41 -7.97
N THR A 30 -10.28 -3.20 -9.26
CA THR A 30 -9.74 -4.08 -10.30
C THR A 30 -8.72 -3.32 -11.15
N ALA A 31 -7.53 -3.89 -11.30
CA ALA A 31 -6.49 -3.34 -12.18
C ALA A 31 -5.62 -4.48 -12.73
N PRO A 32 -5.02 -4.32 -13.93
CA PRO A 32 -4.14 -5.33 -14.51
C PRO A 32 -2.95 -5.70 -13.61
N THR A 33 -2.35 -6.87 -13.85
CA THR A 33 -1.08 -7.23 -13.21
C THR A 33 0.01 -6.24 -13.63
N GLY A 34 0.91 -5.88 -12.70
CA GLY A 34 1.96 -4.87 -12.96
C GLY A 34 1.50 -3.41 -12.86
N SER A 35 0.20 -3.13 -12.66
CA SER A 35 -0.34 -1.76 -12.55
C SER A 35 0.15 -0.96 -11.34
N GLY A 36 0.78 -1.59 -10.34
CA GLY A 36 1.17 -0.93 -9.09
C GLY A 36 0.16 -1.03 -7.96
N LYS A 37 -0.93 -1.81 -8.12
CA LYS A 37 -1.99 -1.95 -7.09
C LYS A 37 -1.47 -2.23 -5.68
N SER A 38 -0.56 -3.20 -5.53
CA SER A 38 -0.09 -3.61 -4.20
C SER A 38 0.84 -2.57 -3.57
N THR A 39 1.52 -1.75 -4.38
CA THR A 39 2.51 -0.77 -3.89
C THR A 39 1.90 0.61 -3.63
N ARG A 40 0.86 1.03 -4.38
CA ARG A 40 0.25 2.36 -4.25
C ARG A 40 -0.98 2.40 -3.34
N ILE A 41 -1.83 1.37 -3.37
CA ILE A 41 -3.08 1.38 -2.60
C ILE A 41 -2.83 1.42 -1.08
N PRO A 42 -1.90 0.63 -0.49
CA PRO A 42 -1.69 0.70 0.96
C PRO A 42 -1.20 2.06 1.46
N PRO A 43 -0.21 2.72 0.82
CA PRO A 43 0.16 4.10 1.17
C PRO A 43 -1.00 5.10 1.05
N TRP A 44 -1.84 4.98 0.02
CA TRP A 44 -3.01 5.85 -0.11
C TRP A 44 -4.02 5.65 1.02
N LEU A 45 -4.30 4.40 1.38
CA LEU A 45 -5.13 4.07 2.54
C LEU A 45 -4.54 4.63 3.84
N LEU A 46 -3.23 4.50 4.02
CA LEU A 46 -2.53 5.02 5.21
C LEU A 46 -2.70 6.54 5.32
N SER A 47 -2.61 7.26 4.21
CA SER A 47 -2.83 8.71 4.17
C SER A 47 -4.28 9.16 4.45
N CYS A 48 -5.23 8.23 4.42
CA CYS A 48 -6.63 8.49 4.74
C CYS A 48 -6.95 8.20 6.22
N LEU A 49 -6.02 7.61 6.98
CA LEU A 49 -6.25 7.32 8.38
C LEU A 49 -6.24 8.60 9.22
N PRO A 50 -7.00 8.62 10.34
CA PRO A 50 -6.93 9.70 11.31
C PRO A 50 -5.52 9.90 11.89
N ALA A 51 -5.20 11.12 12.32
CA ALA A 51 -3.89 11.44 12.89
C ALA A 51 -3.65 10.79 14.27
N ASP A 52 -4.71 10.45 14.98
CA ASP A 52 -4.72 9.68 16.23
C ASP A 52 -4.45 8.18 16.02
N GLY A 53 -4.29 7.75 14.77
CA GLY A 53 -3.64 6.49 14.41
C GLY A 53 -4.53 5.50 13.66
N GLY A 54 -4.05 4.27 13.61
CA GLY A 54 -4.67 3.16 12.88
C GLY A 54 -3.63 2.39 12.09
N GLN A 55 -4.06 1.30 11.46
CA GLN A 55 -3.17 0.43 10.70
C GLN A 55 -3.86 -0.06 9.43
N VAL A 56 -3.11 -0.05 8.32
CA VAL A 56 -3.52 -0.71 7.09
C VAL A 56 -2.97 -2.13 7.08
N LEU A 57 -3.85 -3.12 7.00
CA LEU A 57 -3.48 -4.52 6.87
C LEU A 57 -3.60 -4.97 5.42
N VAL A 58 -2.51 -5.48 4.86
CA VAL A 58 -2.46 -6.02 3.49
C VAL A 58 -2.26 -7.53 3.56
N LEU A 59 -3.24 -8.28 3.09
CA LEU A 59 -3.16 -9.73 3.03
C LEU A 59 -2.53 -10.18 1.71
N GLN A 60 -1.53 -11.06 1.79
CA GLN A 60 -0.89 -11.68 0.63
C GLN A 60 -0.85 -13.21 0.82
N PRO A 61 -1.22 -14.00 -0.20
CA PRO A 61 -1.29 -15.45 -0.06
C PRO A 61 0.08 -16.14 -0.04
N ARG A 62 1.14 -15.45 -0.51
CA ARG A 62 2.50 -16.00 -0.60
C ARG A 62 3.45 -15.24 0.32
N ARG A 63 4.17 -15.95 1.18
CA ARG A 63 5.14 -15.38 2.14
C ARG A 63 6.17 -14.48 1.45
N LEU A 64 6.81 -14.98 0.40
CA LEU A 64 7.82 -14.21 -0.32
C LEU A 64 7.23 -12.92 -0.91
N ALA A 65 6.00 -12.97 -1.44
CA ALA A 65 5.34 -11.78 -1.97
C ALA A 65 5.01 -10.77 -0.87
N ALA A 66 4.59 -11.22 0.33
CA ALA A 66 4.35 -10.34 1.47
C ALA A 66 5.62 -9.59 1.88
N ARG A 67 6.73 -10.31 2.01
CA ARG A 67 8.04 -9.74 2.37
C ARG A 67 8.53 -8.74 1.32
N MET A 68 8.60 -9.16 0.05
CA MET A 68 9.06 -8.30 -1.04
C MET A 68 8.18 -7.06 -1.19
N LEU A 69 6.88 -7.19 -0.95
CA LEU A 69 5.98 -6.05 -0.98
C LEU A 69 6.28 -5.06 0.14
N ALA A 70 6.44 -5.52 1.38
CA ALA A 70 6.75 -4.66 2.52
C ALA A 70 8.09 -3.94 2.31
N GLU A 71 9.14 -4.66 1.90
CA GLU A 71 10.45 -4.07 1.57
C GLU A 71 10.34 -3.02 0.44
N ARG A 72 9.59 -3.34 -0.62
CA ARG A 72 9.38 -2.41 -1.75
C ARG A 72 8.66 -1.14 -1.30
N VAL A 73 7.61 -1.27 -0.51
CA VAL A 73 6.81 -0.13 -0.05
C VAL A 73 7.61 0.71 0.96
N ALA A 74 8.33 0.10 1.92
CA ALA A 74 9.22 0.81 2.84
C ALA A 74 10.25 1.67 2.08
N THR A 75 10.83 1.13 1.01
CA THR A 75 11.74 1.88 0.12
C THR A 75 11.07 3.11 -0.50
N GLU A 76 9.77 3.05 -0.82
CA GLU A 76 9.02 4.21 -1.36
C GLU A 76 8.72 5.29 -0.31
N PHE A 77 8.77 4.94 0.97
CA PHE A 77 8.74 5.87 2.09
C PHE A 77 10.14 6.38 2.46
N GLY A 78 11.21 5.83 1.86
CA GLY A 78 12.59 6.20 2.20
C GLY A 78 13.05 5.68 3.56
N GLU A 79 12.43 4.60 4.05
CA GLU A 79 12.71 3.96 5.34
C GLU A 79 13.08 2.49 5.17
N ASP A 80 13.66 1.92 6.22
CA ASP A 80 13.85 0.48 6.33
C ASP A 80 12.54 -0.23 6.71
N CYS A 81 12.36 -1.44 6.18
CA CYS A 81 11.24 -2.30 6.58
C CYS A 81 11.31 -2.59 8.10
N GLY A 82 10.19 -2.44 8.79
CA GLY A 82 10.07 -2.54 10.24
C GLY A 82 9.82 -1.20 10.94
N GLN A 83 9.89 -0.08 10.22
CA GLN A 83 9.48 1.24 10.72
C GLN A 83 7.98 1.45 10.52
N THR A 84 7.55 2.28 9.56
CA THR A 84 6.12 2.46 9.23
C THR A 84 5.54 1.24 8.55
N VAL A 85 6.34 0.58 7.69
CA VAL A 85 5.92 -0.57 6.89
C VAL A 85 6.64 -1.83 7.36
N GLY A 86 5.90 -2.89 7.65
CA GLY A 86 6.43 -4.20 8.00
C GLY A 86 5.61 -5.33 7.40
N PHE A 87 6.01 -6.56 7.67
CA PHE A 87 5.24 -7.76 7.35
C PHE A 87 5.29 -8.74 8.51
N GLN A 88 4.27 -9.59 8.61
CA GLN A 88 4.26 -10.68 9.57
C GLN A 88 3.84 -11.95 8.83
N THR A 89 4.57 -13.04 9.09
CA THR A 89 4.16 -14.38 8.66
C THR A 89 4.19 -15.34 9.84
N ARG A 90 3.74 -16.58 9.64
CA ARG A 90 3.76 -17.59 10.71
C ARG A 90 5.17 -17.82 11.29
N TYR A 91 6.22 -17.60 10.50
CA TYR A 91 7.60 -17.94 10.84
C TYR A 91 8.50 -16.72 11.05
N GLU A 92 8.01 -15.51 10.76
CA GLU A 92 8.80 -14.26 10.77
C GLU A 92 7.93 -13.13 11.35
N ARG A 93 8.51 -12.33 12.25
CA ARG A 93 7.94 -11.10 12.81
C ARG A 93 8.92 -9.97 12.64
#